data_AF-A0A7Y2BJH2-F1
#
_entry.id   AF-A0A7Y2BJH2-F1
#
_cell.length_a   1.000
_cell.length_b   1.000
_cell.length_c   1.000
_cell.angle_alpha   90.00
_cell.angle_beta   90.00
_cell.angle_gamma   90.00
#
_symmetry.space_group_name_H-M   'P 1'
#
loop_
_entity.id
_entity.type
_entity.pdbx_description
1 polymer ?
#
loop_
_entity_poly.entity_id
_entity_poly.type
_entity_poly.pdbx_seq_one_letter_code
_entity_poly.pdbx_strand_id
1 'polypeptide(L)'
;MEIYRAEAQELRIAERVRLHIMDSGVRVVLNSELVVQFTARSQRSDAPSAEPTELFLLVRQEIGEQANRRGYQELGAEIVEVKDPVDEARVLDVWHEVTYRKPLAGVSDAVAEVRWALDLEKYVQP
;
A
#
# COMPACT_ATOMS: atom_id res chain seq x y z
N MET A 1 -13.54 7.08 6.84
CA MET A 1 -13.45 5.94 5.90
C MET A 1 -14.51 6.13 4.83
N GLU A 2 -14.10 6.16 3.57
CA GLU A 2 -14.97 6.34 2.42
C GLU A 2 -14.56 5.32 1.34
N ILE A 3 -15.50 4.86 0.52
CA ILE A 3 -15.20 3.96 -0.60
C ILE A 3 -14.90 4.84 -1.81
N TYR A 4 -13.72 4.67 -2.39
CA TYR A 4 -13.32 5.37 -3.61
C TYR A 4 -13.86 4.67 -4.86
N ARG A 5 -13.74 3.35 -4.92
CA ARG A 5 -14.23 2.52 -6.01
C ARG A 5 -14.78 1.21 -5.48
N ALA A 6 -15.86 0.75 -6.07
CA ALA A 6 -16.43 -0.56 -5.82
C ALA A 6 -16.51 -1.35 -7.13
N GLU A 7 -15.90 -2.52 -7.15
CA GLU A 7 -15.98 -3.52 -8.21
C GLU A 7 -16.62 -4.80 -7.65
N ALA A 8 -16.85 -5.82 -8.50
CA ALA A 8 -17.61 -7.00 -8.09
C ALA A 8 -17.00 -7.77 -6.90
N GLN A 9 -15.67 -7.75 -6.76
CA GLN A 9 -14.92 -8.50 -5.73
C GLN A 9 -13.92 -7.63 -4.97
N GLU A 10 -13.91 -6.31 -5.20
CA GLU A 10 -12.93 -5.39 -4.62
C GLU A 10 -13.59 -4.07 -4.24
N LEU A 11 -13.29 -3.59 -3.04
CA LEU A 11 -13.56 -2.22 -2.60
C LEU A 11 -12.23 -1.51 -2.38
N ARG A 12 -12.01 -0.39 -3.07
CA ARG A 12 -10.88 0.51 -2.83
C ARG A 12 -11.31 1.60 -1.86
N ILE A 13 -10.53 1.80 -0.82
CA ILE A 13 -10.87 2.69 0.29
C ILE A 13 -10.12 4.00 0.14
N ALA A 14 -10.84 5.11 0.04
CA ALA A 14 -10.22 6.41 -0.13
C ALA A 14 -9.24 6.73 1.01
N GLU A 15 -7.97 6.92 0.66
CA GLU A 15 -6.94 7.46 1.54
C GLU A 15 -6.88 8.97 1.34
N ARG A 16 -7.08 9.72 2.44
CA ARG A 16 -7.03 11.19 2.41
C ARG A 16 -5.59 11.66 2.52
N VAL A 17 -4.80 11.45 1.48
CA VAL A 17 -3.45 12.04 1.35
C VAL A 17 -3.60 13.43 0.74
N ARG A 18 -2.79 14.39 1.20
CA ARG A 18 -2.82 15.79 0.78
C ARG A 18 -2.68 15.88 -0.75
N LEU A 19 -3.77 16.35 -1.40
CA LEU A 19 -3.90 16.85 -2.77
C LEU A 19 -2.99 16.21 -3.86
N HIS A 20 -3.61 15.35 -4.68
CA HIS A 20 -3.39 15.14 -6.12
C HIS A 20 -2.94 13.76 -6.63
N ILE A 21 -2.69 12.77 -5.78
CA ILE A 21 -2.61 11.36 -6.23
C ILE A 21 -3.46 10.50 -5.29
N MET A 22 -4.66 10.15 -5.75
CA MET A 22 -5.62 9.32 -5.02
C MET A 22 -5.37 7.86 -5.41
N ASP A 23 -4.22 7.33 -5.01
CA ASP A 23 -4.02 5.88 -5.01
C ASP A 23 -4.31 5.36 -3.61
N SER A 24 -5.35 4.55 -3.53
CA SER A 24 -5.83 3.96 -2.29
C SER A 24 -4.98 2.71 -2.07
N GLY A 25 -3.91 2.83 -1.30
CA GLY A 25 -3.11 1.69 -0.87
C GLY A 25 -3.97 0.64 -0.15
N VAL A 26 -5.08 1.01 0.50
CA VAL A 26 -6.00 0.09 1.20
C VAL A 26 -7.14 -0.44 0.33
N ARG A 27 -7.31 -1.77 0.27
CA ARG A 27 -8.44 -2.42 -0.40
C ARG A 27 -9.01 -3.58 0.41
N VAL A 28 -10.30 -3.83 0.23
CA VAL A 28 -11.01 -5.00 0.75
C VAL A 28 -11.37 -5.90 -0.43
N VAL A 29 -10.85 -7.11 -0.43
CA VAL A 29 -11.09 -8.10 -1.49
C VAL A 29 -12.02 -9.18 -0.93
N LEU A 30 -13.05 -9.51 -1.68
CA LEU A 30 -13.99 -10.59 -1.36
C LEU A 30 -14.00 -11.59 -2.51
N ASN A 31 -13.07 -12.54 -2.45
CA ASN A 31 -13.02 -13.69 -3.37
C ASN A 31 -13.50 -14.94 -2.60
N SER A 32 -12.70 -16.01 -2.56
CA SER A 32 -12.93 -17.18 -1.69
C SER A 32 -12.85 -16.86 -0.19
N GLU A 33 -12.23 -15.73 0.16
CA GLU A 33 -12.06 -15.23 1.52
C GLU A 33 -12.21 -13.71 1.53
N LEU A 34 -12.61 -13.15 2.69
CA LEU A 34 -12.59 -11.72 2.94
C LEU A 34 -11.17 -11.31 3.36
N VAL A 35 -10.54 -10.40 2.63
CA VAL A 35 -9.15 -10.01 2.84
C VAL A 35 -9.04 -8.50 2.86
N VAL A 36 -8.34 -7.96 3.87
CA VAL A 36 -7.86 -6.57 3.83
C VAL A 36 -6.43 -6.58 3.32
N GLN A 37 -6.16 -5.74 2.33
CA GLN A 37 -4.82 -5.51 1.80
C GLN A 37 -4.46 -4.05 1.95
N PHE A 38 -3.19 -3.77 2.21
CA PHE A 38 -2.65 -2.42 2.08
C PHE A 38 -1.26 -2.44 1.45
N THR A 39 -0.91 -1.37 0.76
CA THR A 39 0.41 -1.17 0.16
C THR A 39 1.15 -0.03 0.85
N ALA A 40 2.40 -0.27 1.22
CA ALA A 40 3.32 0.74 1.73
C ALA A 40 4.52 0.87 0.80
N ARG A 41 5.18 2.03 0.79
CA ARG A 41 6.24 2.33 -0.18
C ARG A 41 7.33 3.23 0.38
N SER A 42 8.50 3.11 -0.22
CA SER A 42 9.51 4.16 -0.28
C SER A 42 9.69 4.63 -1.72
N GLN A 43 10.47 5.69 -1.96
CA GLN A 43 10.70 6.23 -3.30
C GLN A 43 12.17 6.59 -3.51
N ARG A 44 12.64 6.41 -4.75
CA ARG A 44 14.05 6.60 -5.12
C ARG A 44 14.49 8.05 -4.98
N SER A 45 13.62 9.01 -5.23
CA SER A 45 13.94 10.44 -5.13
C SER A 45 14.45 10.87 -3.75
N ASP A 46 14.05 10.20 -2.67
CA ASP A 46 14.50 10.51 -1.30
C ASP A 46 15.89 9.94 -0.99
N ALA A 47 16.30 8.87 -1.68
CA ALA A 47 17.63 8.27 -1.56
C ALA A 47 18.16 7.84 -2.93
N PRO A 48 18.65 8.80 -3.76
CA PRO A 48 19.01 8.54 -5.15
C PRO A 48 20.14 7.52 -5.37
N SER A 49 20.97 7.30 -4.35
CA SER A 49 22.10 6.38 -4.38
C SER A 49 21.82 5.03 -3.71
N ALA A 50 20.64 4.84 -3.11
CA ALA A 50 20.30 3.58 -2.46
C ALA A 50 19.96 2.51 -3.50
N GLU A 51 20.33 1.27 -3.20
CA GLU A 51 19.95 0.13 -4.02
C GLU A 51 18.46 -0.21 -3.79
N PRO A 52 17.72 -0.68 -4.81
CA PRO A 52 16.31 -1.05 -4.65
C PRO A 52 16.05 -2.02 -3.50
N THR A 53 16.97 -2.94 -3.25
CA THR A 53 16.87 -3.91 -2.14
C THR A 53 16.87 -3.21 -0.78
N GLU A 54 17.67 -2.17 -0.60
CA GLU A 54 17.72 -1.38 0.64
C GLU A 54 16.40 -0.63 0.85
N LEU A 55 15.84 -0.07 -0.23
CA LEU A 55 14.57 0.64 -0.22
C LEU A 55 13.38 -0.26 0.13
N PHE A 56 13.37 -1.52 -0.32
CA PHE A 56 12.38 -2.50 0.13
C PHE A 56 12.59 -2.95 1.59
N LEU A 57 13.84 -3.14 2.00
CA LEU A 57 14.16 -3.54 3.38
C LEU A 57 13.68 -2.49 4.38
N LEU A 58 13.85 -1.21 4.06
CA LEU A 58 13.35 -0.10 4.87
C LEU A 58 11.83 -0.18 5.07
N VAL A 59 11.06 -0.38 4.00
CA VAL A 59 9.59 -0.53 4.10
C VAL A 59 9.22 -1.74 4.97
N ARG A 60 9.93 -2.87 4.80
CA ARG A 60 9.69 -4.08 5.60
C ARG A 60 10.01 -3.89 7.08
N GLN A 61 11.03 -3.12 7.42
CA GLN A 61 11.40 -2.83 8.80
C GLN A 61 10.36 -1.92 9.47
N GLU A 62 10.02 -0.80 8.86
CA GLU A 62 9.12 0.19 9.47
C GLU A 62 7.66 -0.26 9.51
N ILE A 63 7.18 -0.88 8.42
CA ILE A 63 5.77 -1.24 8.25
C ILE A 63 5.53 -2.73 8.50
N GLY A 64 6.41 -3.58 7.98
CA GLY A 64 6.26 -5.03 8.09
C GLY A 64 6.23 -5.52 9.53
N GLU A 65 7.03 -4.95 10.44
CA GLU A 65 6.97 -5.31 11.87
C GLU A 65 5.62 -4.99 12.52
N GLN A 66 5.02 -3.85 12.17
CA GLN A 66 3.69 -3.47 12.67
C GLN A 66 2.60 -4.37 12.07
N ALA A 67 2.70 -4.65 10.78
CA ALA A 67 1.78 -5.52 10.05
C ALA A 67 1.83 -6.98 10.59
N ASN A 68 3.03 -7.53 10.75
CA ASN A 68 3.25 -8.90 11.23
C ASN A 68 2.70 -9.10 12.65
N ARG A 69 2.94 -8.14 13.57
CA ARG A 69 2.37 -8.19 14.93
C ARG A 69 0.84 -8.19 14.95
N ARG A 70 0.21 -7.70 13.88
CA ARG A 70 -1.24 -7.66 13.71
C ARG A 70 -1.79 -8.82 12.87
N GLY A 71 -0.92 -9.75 12.45
CA GLY A 71 -1.28 -10.94 11.69
C GLY A 71 -1.41 -10.73 10.18
N TYR A 72 -0.89 -9.63 9.65
CA TYR A 72 -0.71 -9.49 8.20
C TYR A 72 0.49 -10.31 7.74
N GLN A 73 0.47 -10.68 6.46
CA GLN A 73 1.57 -11.34 5.76
C GLN A 73 1.92 -10.51 4.52
N GLU A 74 3.20 -10.49 4.16
CA GLU A 74 3.63 -9.92 2.89
C GLU A 74 3.02 -10.75 1.74
N LEU A 75 2.29 -10.07 0.86
CA LEU A 75 1.74 -10.65 -0.37
C LEU A 75 2.77 -10.57 -1.51
N GLY A 76 3.54 -9.48 -1.56
CA GLY A 76 4.56 -9.28 -2.57
C GLY A 76 5.17 -7.89 -2.50
N ALA A 77 6.20 -7.68 -3.33
CA ALA A 77 6.88 -6.41 -3.50
C ALA A 77 7.09 -6.13 -4.99
N GLU A 78 6.99 -4.86 -5.38
CA GLU A 78 7.11 -4.44 -6.78
C GLU A 78 7.75 -3.05 -6.91
N ILE A 79 8.37 -2.83 -8.07
CA ILE A 79 8.91 -1.53 -8.46
C ILE A 79 7.88 -0.87 -9.38
N VAL A 80 7.43 0.34 -9.01
CA VAL A 80 6.46 1.11 -9.79
C VAL A 80 7.14 2.37 -10.32
N GLU A 81 7.18 2.51 -11.65
CA GLU A 81 7.63 3.74 -12.28
C GLU A 81 6.50 4.79 -12.28
N VAL A 82 6.75 5.94 -11.66
CA VAL A 82 5.87 7.10 -11.79
C VAL A 82 6.24 7.82 -13.08
N LYS A 83 5.38 7.70 -14.08
CA LYS A 83 5.59 8.31 -15.40
C LYS A 83 5.02 9.73 -15.45
N ASP A 84 5.60 10.54 -16.33
CA ASP A 84 5.04 11.85 -16.67
C ASP A 84 3.70 11.64 -17.40
N PRO A 85 2.59 12.24 -16.94
CA PRO A 85 1.27 12.03 -17.56
C PRO A 85 1.18 12.59 -18.99
N VAL A 86 2.12 13.42 -19.41
CA VAL A 86 2.20 13.99 -20.76
C VAL A 86 3.27 13.27 -21.62
N ASP A 87 4.20 12.55 -21.00
CA ASP A 87 5.29 11.84 -21.67
C ASP A 87 5.61 10.49 -20.99
N GLU A 88 5.01 9.40 -21.47
CA GLU A 88 5.18 8.06 -20.90
C GLU A 88 6.62 7.49 -20.99
N ALA A 89 7.49 8.10 -21.81
CA ALA A 89 8.90 7.72 -21.88
C ALA A 89 9.72 8.31 -20.73
N ARG A 90 9.18 9.33 -20.05
CA ARG A 90 9.84 10.00 -18.94
C ARG A 90 9.39 9.43 -17.60
N VAL A 91 10.34 8.91 -16.84
CA VAL A 91 10.15 8.47 -15.45
C VAL A 91 10.43 9.65 -14.51
N LEU A 92 9.41 10.08 -13.77
CA LEU A 92 9.50 11.14 -12.76
C LEU A 92 10.05 10.61 -11.42
N ASP A 93 9.66 9.41 -11.02
CA ASP A 93 10.16 8.74 -9.83
C ASP A 93 10.00 7.22 -9.93
N VAL A 94 10.60 6.49 -8.99
CA VAL A 94 10.49 5.04 -8.86
C VAL A 94 10.10 4.71 -7.42
N TRP A 95 8.95 4.06 -7.26
CA TRP A 95 8.44 3.60 -5.97
C TRP A 95 8.82 2.13 -5.74
N HIS A 96 9.07 1.80 -4.49
CA HIS A 96 9.39 0.45 -4.03
C HIS A 96 8.28 0.04 -3.07
N GLU A 97 7.32 -0.69 -3.60
CA GLU A 97 6.07 -1.00 -2.91
C GLU A 97 6.10 -2.39 -2.28
N VAL A 98 5.56 -2.52 -1.08
CA VAL A 98 5.33 -3.79 -0.40
C VAL A 98 3.86 -3.88 -0.03
N THR A 99 3.20 -4.92 -0.53
CA THR A 99 1.78 -5.18 -0.27
C THR A 99 1.65 -6.21 0.84
N TYR A 100 0.79 -5.91 1.81
CA TYR A 100 0.44 -6.81 2.91
C TYR A 100 -1.02 -7.24 2.81
N ARG A 101 -1.32 -8.46 3.26
CA ARG A 101 -2.68 -8.99 3.32
C ARG A 101 -3.01 -9.65 4.66
N LYS A 102 -4.27 -9.57 5.05
CA LYS A 102 -4.83 -10.29 6.20
C LYS A 102 -6.20 -10.88 5.85
N PRO A 103 -6.34 -12.22 5.80
CA PRO A 103 -7.63 -12.88 5.72
C PRO A 103 -8.43 -12.68 7.01
N LEU A 104 -9.76 -12.54 6.88
CA LEU A 104 -10.67 -12.20 7.97
C LEU A 104 -11.92 -13.08 7.93
N ALA A 105 -12.48 -13.35 9.11
CA ALA A 105 -13.67 -14.19 9.25
C ALA A 105 -14.99 -13.42 8.99
N GLY A 106 -14.98 -12.09 9.10
CA GLY A 106 -16.20 -11.30 8.94
C GLY A 106 -15.98 -9.81 8.67
N VAL A 107 -17.06 -9.17 8.22
CA VAL A 107 -17.07 -7.75 7.81
C VAL A 107 -16.72 -6.81 8.96
N SER A 108 -17.14 -7.13 10.19
CA SER A 108 -16.81 -6.30 11.37
C SER A 108 -15.30 -6.20 11.59
N ASP A 109 -14.58 -7.31 11.42
CA ASP A 109 -13.12 -7.34 11.53
C ASP A 109 -12.49 -6.53 10.38
N ALA A 110 -13.04 -6.65 9.16
CA ALA A 110 -12.55 -5.89 8.01
C ALA A 110 -12.67 -4.37 8.23
N VAL A 111 -13.75 -3.89 8.83
CA VAL A 111 -13.89 -2.46 9.14
C VAL A 111 -12.83 -2.00 10.15
N ALA A 112 -12.55 -2.81 11.18
CA ALA A 112 -11.51 -2.49 12.16
C ALA A 112 -10.11 -2.45 11.53
N GLU A 113 -9.81 -3.42 10.66
CA GLU A 113 -8.52 -3.52 9.98
C GLU A 113 -8.33 -2.45 8.90
N VAL A 114 -9.39 -2.08 8.17
CA VAL A 114 -9.33 -0.94 7.24
C VAL A 114 -9.02 0.34 7.99
N ARG A 115 -9.66 0.60 9.13
CA ARG A 115 -9.37 1.81 9.94
C ARG A 115 -7.91 1.84 10.38
N TRP A 116 -7.41 0.72 10.90
CA TRP A 116 -6.01 0.63 11.30
C TRP A 116 -5.07 0.85 10.10
N ALA A 117 -5.33 0.23 8.96
CA ALA A 117 -4.53 0.42 7.77
C ALA A 117 -4.57 1.88 7.29
N LEU A 118 -5.72 2.56 7.35
CA LEU A 118 -5.83 3.98 7.01
C LEU A 118 -5.02 4.90 7.92
N ASP A 119 -4.83 4.53 9.20
CA ASP A 119 -4.05 5.30 10.17
C ASP A 119 -2.54 5.08 10.06
N LEU A 120 -2.08 4.11 9.26
CA LEU A 120 -0.65 3.89 8.99
C LEU A 120 -0.09 4.98 8.07
N GLU A 121 1.05 5.54 8.47
CA GLU A 121 1.95 6.26 7.57
C GLU A 121 2.62 5.24 6.65
N LYS A 122 2.08 5.10 5.43
CA LYS A 122 2.49 4.08 4.46
C LYS A 122 3.65 4.52 3.58
N TYR A 123 4.04 5.78 3.65
CA TYR A 123 5.19 6.31 2.96
C TYR A 123 6.37 6.37 3.93
N VAL A 124 7.41 5.61 3.61
CA VAL A 124 8.61 5.48 4.44
C VAL A 124 9.74 6.28 3.81
N GLN A 125 10.24 7.25 4.57
CA GLN A 125 11.41 8.05 4.20
C GLN A 125 12.70 7.39 4.72
N PRO A 126 13.75 7.25 3.89
CA PRO A 126 15.07 6.76 4.30
C PRO A 126 15.80 7.65 5.32
#